data_AF-A0A9P4UDP2-F1
#
_entry.id   AF-A0A9P4UDP2-F1
#
_cell.length_a   1.000
_cell.length_b   1.000
_cell.length_c   1.000
_cell.angle_alpha   90.00
_cell.angle_beta   90.00
_cell.angle_gamma   90.00
#
_symmetry.space_group_name_H-M   'P 1'
#
loop_
_entity.id
_entity.type
_entity.pdbx_description
1 polymer ?
#
loop_
_entity_poly.entity_id
_entity_poly.type
_entity_poly.pdbx_seq_one_letter_code
_entity_poly.pdbx_strand_id
1 'polypeptide(L)'
;MVLLTMTAGAVHALAKAEQLAPDEYAKLQQPDGPPLAEAKLGNPISHGQLIDLSKLLKKHAARLSSDTESVKRSEDTPHLGEEEGEEKPEEPTPITLNALLRNSTVYIAPPPPKKEPTPEYKALMARLRADEEARVYNRMLNPDPLAKTETFSQRFPNAATPFSLSTPYDQVDEDDLSYEEVHRQIILIINVLVSIVACAVFIWVAARHWSVPKRLGLSMGGSGVVAIAEVVVYSGYVRNIAEAKKKEKKKPEIKKIVQSWVIDGIENKEASSASGSNDKLDDGIRYRKGKHR
;
A
#
# COMPACT_ATOMS: atom_id res chain seq x y z
N MET A 1 13.28 28.75 -9.97
CA MET A 1 12.88 29.21 -8.62
C MET A 1 12.17 28.07 -7.90
N VAL A 2 12.41 27.90 -6.60
CA VAL A 2 11.65 26.93 -5.78
C VAL A 2 10.34 27.60 -5.36
N LEU A 3 9.22 26.94 -5.66
CA LEU A 3 7.89 27.38 -5.25
C LEU A 3 7.45 26.58 -4.02
N LEU A 4 6.91 27.29 -3.05
CA LEU A 4 6.39 26.76 -1.80
C LEU A 4 4.88 26.95 -1.76
N THR A 5 4.18 26.11 -1.02
CA THR A 5 2.74 26.26 -0.75
C THR A 5 2.52 27.34 0.29
N MET A 6 1.58 28.25 0.02
CA MET A 6 1.17 29.28 0.98
C MET A 6 0.47 28.65 2.18
N THR A 7 0.97 28.95 3.37
CA THR A 7 0.39 28.54 4.65
C THR A 7 -0.54 29.64 5.19
N ALA A 8 -1.37 29.31 6.20
CA ALA A 8 -2.27 30.29 6.82
C ALA A 8 -1.51 31.49 7.41
N GLY A 9 -0.36 31.22 8.04
CA GLY A 9 0.53 32.26 8.54
C GLY A 9 1.06 33.16 7.42
N ALA A 10 1.44 32.60 6.26
CA ALA A 10 1.93 33.38 5.13
C ALA A 10 0.82 34.24 4.48
N VAL A 11 -0.39 33.71 4.34
CA VAL A 11 -1.56 34.46 3.83
C VAL A 11 -1.92 35.61 4.76
N HIS A 12 -1.98 35.35 6.07
CA HIS A 12 -2.26 36.38 7.08
C HIS A 12 -1.18 37.47 7.10
N ALA A 13 0.09 37.07 6.98
CA ALA A 13 1.21 37.98 6.91
C ALA A 13 1.20 38.87 5.65
N LEU A 14 0.77 38.33 4.50
CA LEU A 14 0.57 39.10 3.27
C LEU A 14 -0.55 40.13 3.42
N ALA A 15 -1.69 39.73 4.00
CA ALA A 15 -2.81 40.63 4.24
C ALA A 15 -2.41 41.80 5.16
N LYS A 16 -1.65 41.53 6.24
CA LYS A 16 -1.13 42.61 7.09
C LYS A 16 -0.07 43.47 6.40
N ALA A 17 0.80 42.88 5.58
CA ALA A 17 1.80 43.64 4.83
C ALA A 17 1.16 44.62 3.83
N GLU A 18 0.08 44.21 3.17
CA GLU A 18 -0.71 45.05 2.26
C GLU A 18 -1.32 46.25 2.99
N GLN A 19 -1.90 46.02 4.19
CA GLN A 19 -2.47 47.08 5.01
C GLN A 19 -1.43 48.08 5.54
N LEU A 20 -0.22 47.62 5.88
CA LEU A 20 0.81 48.44 6.50
C LEU A 20 1.57 49.34 5.52
N ALA A 21 1.84 48.81 4.33
CA ALA A 21 2.69 49.48 3.34
C ALA A 21 2.36 49.03 1.92
N PRO A 22 1.30 49.56 1.29
CA PRO A 22 0.89 49.16 -0.06
C PRO A 22 1.99 49.41 -1.11
N ASP A 23 2.76 50.49 -0.97
CA ASP A 23 3.86 50.83 -1.88
C ASP A 23 5.06 49.87 -1.78
N GLU A 24 5.34 49.33 -0.59
CA GLU A 24 6.39 48.30 -0.41
C GLU A 24 5.87 46.90 -0.76
N TYR A 25 4.59 46.63 -0.52
CA TYR A 25 3.93 45.38 -0.92
C TYR A 25 3.99 45.17 -2.43
N ALA A 26 3.76 46.22 -3.23
CA ALA A 26 3.87 46.14 -4.69
C ALA A 26 5.29 45.70 -5.15
N LYS A 27 6.33 46.00 -4.37
CA LYS A 27 7.72 45.58 -4.66
C LYS A 27 8.00 44.11 -4.36
N LEU A 28 7.11 43.43 -3.61
CA LEU A 28 7.19 41.99 -3.37
C LEU A 28 6.85 41.18 -4.64
N GLN A 29 6.12 41.79 -5.59
CA GLN A 29 5.85 41.16 -6.87
C GLN A 29 7.12 41.16 -7.73
N GLN A 30 7.78 40.01 -7.79
CA GLN A 30 8.93 39.78 -8.67
C GLN A 30 8.45 39.43 -10.09
N PRO A 31 9.18 39.84 -11.15
CA PRO A 31 8.79 39.56 -12.53
C PRO A 31 8.77 38.06 -12.87
N ASP A 32 9.63 37.28 -12.22
CA ASP A 32 9.73 35.82 -12.39
C ASP A 32 8.92 35.03 -11.34
N GLY A 33 8.19 35.71 -10.45
CA GLY A 33 7.50 35.12 -9.30
C GLY A 33 6.00 34.89 -9.54
N PRO A 34 5.37 33.97 -8.77
CA PRO A 34 3.93 33.79 -8.81
C PRO A 34 3.20 35.08 -8.37
N PRO A 35 1.98 35.33 -8.88
CA PRO A 35 1.19 36.52 -8.52
C PRO A 35 0.72 36.44 -7.06
N LEU A 36 0.90 37.54 -6.31
CA LEU A 36 0.51 37.64 -4.89
C LEU A 36 -0.91 38.19 -4.67
N ALA A 37 -1.55 38.73 -5.72
CA ALA A 37 -2.86 39.41 -5.64
C ALA A 37 -4.02 38.51 -5.20
N GLU A 38 -3.91 37.19 -5.37
CA GLU A 38 -4.88 36.21 -4.88
C GLU A 38 -4.21 35.25 -3.89
N ALA A 39 -3.71 35.78 -2.78
CA ALA A 39 -3.13 34.99 -1.71
C ALA A 39 -4.18 34.06 -1.08
N LYS A 40 -4.12 32.76 -1.41
CA LYS A 40 -4.98 31.71 -0.83
C LYS A 40 -4.12 30.56 -0.33
N LEU A 41 -4.67 29.80 0.63
CA LEU A 41 -4.01 28.59 1.14
C LEU A 41 -3.70 27.63 -0.01
N GLY A 42 -2.46 27.14 -0.06
CA GLY A 42 -2.00 26.21 -1.10
C GLY A 42 -1.58 26.84 -2.43
N ASN A 43 -1.78 28.15 -2.64
CA ASN A 43 -1.24 28.85 -3.81
C ASN A 43 0.30 28.86 -3.78
N PRO A 44 0.95 29.02 -4.95
CA PRO A 44 2.40 29.08 -5.02
C PRO A 44 2.93 30.42 -4.50
N ILE A 45 3.95 30.37 -3.66
CA ILE A 45 4.76 31.53 -3.26
C ILE A 45 6.25 31.21 -3.45
N SER A 46 7.03 32.15 -3.98
CA SER A 46 8.47 31.92 -4.14
C SER A 46 9.19 32.08 -2.79
N HIS A 47 10.29 31.34 -2.61
CA HIS A 47 11.13 31.51 -1.42
C HIS A 47 11.68 32.95 -1.30
N GLY A 48 12.00 33.60 -2.42
CA GLY A 48 12.43 35.00 -2.45
C GLY A 48 11.35 35.97 -1.94
N GLN A 49 10.11 35.77 -2.37
CA GLN A 49 8.96 36.57 -1.90
C GLN A 49 8.76 36.44 -0.39
N LEU A 50 8.92 35.24 0.18
CA LEU A 50 8.84 35.03 1.63
C LEU A 50 9.97 35.74 2.41
N ILE A 51 11.18 35.75 1.85
CA ILE A 51 12.31 36.48 2.44
C ILE A 51 12.00 37.98 2.48
N ASP A 52 11.57 38.55 1.36
CA ASP A 52 11.33 39.99 1.27
C ASP A 52 10.13 40.42 2.10
N LEU A 53 9.08 39.58 2.17
CA LEU A 53 7.98 39.74 3.10
C LEU A 53 8.44 39.73 4.57
N SER A 54 9.33 38.81 4.94
CA SER A 54 9.87 38.77 6.32
C SER A 54 10.69 40.02 6.66
N LYS A 55 11.40 40.61 5.68
CA LYS A 55 12.14 41.87 5.87
C LYS A 55 11.18 43.04 6.02
N LEU A 56 10.14 43.12 5.19
CA LEU A 56 9.10 44.15 5.26
C LEU A 56 8.44 44.14 6.65
N LEU A 57 7.97 42.98 7.11
CA LEU A 57 7.32 42.85 8.41
C LEU A 57 8.26 43.21 9.57
N LYS A 58 9.55 42.88 9.47
CA LYS A 58 10.56 43.29 10.47
C LYS A 58 10.76 44.81 10.52
N LYS A 59 10.77 45.50 9.38
CA LYS A 59 10.88 46.98 9.35
C LYS A 59 9.70 47.65 10.06
N HIS A 60 8.51 47.07 9.93
CA HIS A 60 7.27 47.59 10.53
C HIS A 60 6.89 46.90 11.85
N ALA A 61 7.81 46.14 12.47
CA ALA A 61 7.52 45.35 13.67
C ALA A 61 7.01 46.20 14.84
N ALA A 62 7.48 47.44 14.98
CA ALA A 62 7.04 48.37 16.03
C ALA A 62 5.56 48.80 15.89
N ARG A 63 5.02 48.84 14.67
CA ARG A 63 3.59 49.10 14.42
C ARG A 63 2.74 47.84 14.59
N LEU A 64 3.33 46.67 14.35
CA LEU A 64 2.66 45.39 14.55
C LEU A 64 2.45 45.06 16.05
N SER A 65 3.40 45.46 16.89
CA SER A 65 3.31 45.27 18.35
C SER A 65 2.22 46.13 18.99
N SER A 66 1.95 47.34 18.49
CA SER A 66 0.88 48.20 19.03
C SER A 66 -0.53 47.64 18.77
N ASP A 67 -0.75 47.02 17.61
CA ASP A 67 -2.04 46.39 17.28
C ASP A 67 -2.28 45.12 18.09
N THR A 68 -1.22 44.42 18.50
CA THR A 68 -1.33 43.20 19.31
C THR A 68 -1.65 43.52 20.79
N GLU A 69 -1.26 44.71 21.27
CA GLU A 69 -1.59 45.19 22.62
C GLU A 69 -3.00 45.79 22.74
N SER A 70 -3.56 46.36 21.66
CA SER A 70 -4.95 46.86 21.66
C SER A 70 -5.98 45.73 21.77
N VAL A 71 -5.69 44.55 21.22
CA VAL A 71 -6.59 43.37 21.29
C VAL A 71 -6.60 42.75 22.71
N LYS A 72 -5.47 42.78 23.42
CA LYS A 72 -5.39 42.24 24.80
C LYS A 72 -6.07 43.12 25.85
N ARG A 73 -6.36 44.39 25.57
CA ARG A 73 -6.98 45.31 26.53
C ARG A 73 -8.51 45.23 26.54
N SER A 74 -9.13 44.52 25.60
CA SER A 74 -10.59 44.40 25.46
C SER A 74 -11.22 43.12 26.06
N GLU A 75 -10.44 42.21 26.64
CA GLU A 75 -10.92 40.91 27.16
C GLU A 75 -11.27 40.86 28.66
N ASP A 76 -11.35 42.00 29.37
CA ASP A 76 -11.78 42.04 30.77
C ASP A 76 -13.26 42.48 30.90
N THR A 77 -14.22 41.58 30.65
CA THR A 77 -15.62 41.73 31.13
C THR A 77 -16.27 40.35 31.33
N PRO A 78 -16.84 40.03 32.52
CA PRO A 78 -17.42 38.72 32.78
C PRO A 78 -18.90 38.68 32.40
N HIS A 79 -19.33 37.71 31.58
CA HIS A 79 -20.72 37.22 31.65
C HIS A 79 -20.92 35.82 31.06
N LEU A 80 -21.70 35.03 31.82
CA LEU A 80 -22.20 33.68 31.54
C LEU A 80 -23.06 33.60 30.26
N GLY A 81 -22.98 32.47 29.56
CA GLY A 81 -23.99 32.03 28.57
C GLY A 81 -23.41 31.04 27.56
N GLU A 82 -23.90 29.81 27.60
CA GLU A 82 -23.58 28.70 26.69
C GLU A 82 -24.09 29.00 25.27
N GLU A 83 -23.24 28.93 24.24
CA GLU A 83 -23.56 28.41 22.89
C GLU A 83 -22.25 27.95 22.21
N GLU A 84 -22.21 26.68 21.78
CA GLU A 84 -21.05 26.03 21.16
C GLU A 84 -20.87 26.50 19.71
N GLY A 85 -19.86 27.33 19.47
CA GLY A 85 -19.26 27.58 18.17
C GLY A 85 -17.74 27.68 18.34
N GLU A 86 -16.98 26.83 17.66
CA GLU A 86 -15.51 26.81 17.71
C GLU A 86 -14.91 28.14 17.21
N GLU A 87 -14.72 29.12 18.10
CA GLU A 87 -13.92 30.32 17.84
C GLU A 87 -12.44 29.95 17.90
N LYS A 88 -11.78 29.93 16.73
CA LYS A 88 -10.33 29.75 16.63
C LYS A 88 -9.62 31.01 17.15
N PRO A 89 -8.64 30.91 18.06
CA PRO A 89 -7.85 32.04 18.52
C PRO A 89 -7.11 32.69 17.34
N GLU A 90 -7.19 34.02 17.20
CA GLU A 90 -6.44 34.77 16.19
C GLU A 90 -4.94 34.56 16.39
N GLU A 91 -4.31 33.78 15.50
CA GLU A 91 -2.89 33.48 15.60
C GLU A 91 -2.05 34.75 15.41
N PRO A 92 -1.00 34.96 16.24
CA PRO A 92 -0.11 36.10 16.12
C PRO A 92 0.55 36.10 14.73
N THR A 93 0.59 37.26 14.08
CA THR A 93 1.17 37.36 12.73
C THR A 93 2.64 36.93 12.72
N PRO A 94 3.03 35.98 11.86
CA PRO A 94 4.41 35.53 11.80
C PRO A 94 5.31 36.60 11.17
N ILE A 95 6.23 37.16 11.97
CA ILE A 95 7.16 38.21 11.54
C ILE A 95 8.47 37.60 11.00
N THR A 96 8.92 36.50 11.59
CA THR A 96 10.22 35.89 11.24
C THR A 96 10.10 34.97 10.05
N LEU A 97 11.16 34.89 9.23
CA LEU A 97 11.21 33.97 8.09
C LEU A 97 10.98 32.52 8.52
N ASN A 98 11.56 32.10 9.66
CA ASN A 98 11.33 30.75 10.19
C ASN A 98 9.84 30.51 10.46
N ALA A 99 9.14 31.47 11.09
CA ALA A 99 7.71 31.36 11.35
C ALA A 99 6.87 31.30 10.05
N LEU A 100 7.27 32.02 9.00
CA LEU A 100 6.60 31.98 7.69
C LEU A 100 6.83 30.67 6.92
N LEU A 101 7.98 30.03 7.13
CA LEU A 101 8.33 28.75 6.51
C LEU A 101 7.78 27.53 7.28
N ARG A 102 7.22 27.73 8.49
CA ARG A 102 6.59 26.63 9.22
C ARG A 102 5.44 26.06 8.39
N ASN A 103 5.47 24.75 8.19
CA ASN A 103 4.49 23.98 7.42
C ASN A 103 4.44 24.31 5.92
N SER A 104 5.40 25.06 5.36
CA SER A 104 5.48 25.24 3.91
C SER A 104 6.00 23.96 3.24
N THR A 105 5.30 23.49 2.22
CA THR A 105 5.72 22.32 1.42
C THR A 105 6.08 22.77 -0.01
N VAL A 106 6.80 21.94 -0.76
CA VAL A 106 7.09 22.23 -2.17
C VAL A 106 5.79 22.26 -2.96
N TYR A 107 5.55 23.34 -3.71
CA TYR A 107 4.37 23.47 -4.54
C TYR A 107 4.46 22.53 -5.74
N ILE A 108 3.43 21.70 -5.91
CA ILE A 108 3.24 20.84 -7.07
C ILE A 108 1.95 21.31 -7.74
N ALA A 109 2.05 21.74 -9.00
CA ALA A 109 0.89 22.22 -9.74
C ALA A 109 -0.20 21.14 -9.80
N PRO A 110 -1.49 21.51 -9.66
CA PRO A 110 -2.57 20.54 -9.75
C PRO A 110 -2.49 19.84 -11.11
N PRO A 111 -2.73 18.51 -11.15
CA PRO A 111 -2.73 17.77 -12.41
C PRO A 111 -3.65 18.45 -13.42
N PRO A 112 -3.24 18.58 -14.69
CA PRO A 112 -4.08 19.18 -15.71
C PRO A 112 -5.42 18.44 -15.79
N PRO A 113 -6.54 19.14 -16.04
CA PRO A 113 -7.85 18.51 -16.18
C PRO A 113 -7.79 17.43 -17.27
N LYS A 114 -8.44 16.29 -17.00
CA LYS A 114 -8.49 15.18 -17.96
C LYS A 114 -9.16 15.67 -19.25
N LYS A 115 -8.57 15.34 -20.40
CA LYS A 115 -9.17 15.63 -21.71
C LYS A 115 -10.52 14.92 -21.81
N GLU A 116 -11.55 15.64 -22.25
CA GLU A 116 -12.85 15.02 -22.54
C GLU A 116 -12.68 13.99 -23.68
N PRO A 117 -13.30 12.79 -23.58
CA PRO A 117 -13.18 11.77 -24.63
C PRO A 117 -13.73 12.29 -25.97
N THR A 118 -12.99 12.02 -27.05
CA THR A 118 -13.38 12.41 -28.40
C THR A 118 -14.70 11.74 -28.81
N PRO A 119 -15.51 12.37 -29.69
CA PRO A 119 -16.77 11.78 -30.16
C PRO A 119 -16.55 10.45 -30.89
N GLU A 120 -15.44 10.31 -31.60
CA GLU A 120 -15.04 9.07 -32.27
C GLU A 120 -14.82 7.93 -31.27
N TYR A 121 -14.17 8.22 -30.14
CA TYR A 121 -13.96 7.22 -29.08
C TYR A 121 -15.29 6.78 -28.46
N LYS A 122 -16.22 7.71 -28.23
CA LYS A 122 -17.56 7.39 -27.74
C LYS A 122 -18.32 6.49 -28.72
N ALA A 123 -18.24 6.78 -30.02
CA ALA A 123 -18.85 5.96 -31.06
C ALA A 123 -18.24 4.54 -31.11
N LEU A 124 -16.92 4.43 -30.99
CA LEU A 124 -16.23 3.13 -30.93
C LEU A 124 -16.63 2.33 -29.68
N MET A 125 -16.73 2.98 -28.53
CA MET A 125 -17.16 2.34 -27.29
C MET A 125 -18.63 1.89 -27.33
N ALA A 126 -19.50 2.68 -27.97
CA ALA A 126 -20.89 2.30 -28.20
C ALA A 126 -20.98 1.06 -29.09
N ARG A 127 -20.16 1.01 -30.16
CA ARG A 127 -20.05 -0.17 -31.02
C ARG A 127 -19.55 -1.40 -30.27
N LEU A 128 -18.47 -1.29 -29.48
CA LEU A 128 -17.93 -2.40 -28.70
C LEU A 128 -18.96 -2.96 -27.71
N ARG A 129 -19.70 -2.08 -27.04
CA ARG A 129 -20.77 -2.49 -26.12
C ARG A 129 -21.90 -3.22 -26.85
N ALA A 130 -22.32 -2.72 -28.02
CA ALA A 130 -23.33 -3.40 -28.84
C ALA A 130 -22.85 -4.78 -29.32
N ASP A 131 -21.58 -4.91 -29.73
CA ASP A 131 -20.99 -6.19 -30.14
C ASP A 131 -20.92 -7.20 -28.96
N GLU A 132 -20.59 -6.73 -27.75
CA GLU A 132 -20.63 -7.57 -26.54
C GLU A 132 -22.05 -8.00 -26.19
N GLU A 133 -23.02 -7.08 -26.19
CA GLU A 133 -24.43 -7.36 -25.92
C GLU A 133 -24.99 -8.39 -26.91
N ALA A 134 -24.63 -8.29 -28.21
CA ALA A 134 -25.03 -9.26 -29.23
C ALA A 134 -24.46 -10.67 -28.96
N ARG A 135 -23.20 -10.79 -28.53
CA ARG A 135 -22.59 -12.08 -28.15
C ARG A 135 -23.25 -12.68 -26.91
N VAL A 136 -23.54 -11.84 -25.91
CA VAL A 136 -24.26 -12.26 -24.70
C VAL A 136 -25.66 -12.75 -25.06
N TYR A 137 -26.38 -12.02 -25.90
CA TYR A 137 -27.70 -12.42 -26.38
C TYR A 137 -27.67 -13.74 -27.15
N ASN A 138 -26.68 -13.92 -28.04
CA ASN A 138 -26.50 -15.17 -28.78
C ASN A 138 -26.25 -16.37 -27.83
N ARG A 139 -25.46 -16.17 -26.76
CA ARG A 139 -25.25 -17.21 -25.71
C ARG A 139 -26.54 -17.56 -24.96
N MET A 140 -27.42 -16.58 -24.74
CA MET A 140 -28.72 -16.81 -24.07
C MET A 140 -29.72 -17.53 -24.99
N LEU A 141 -29.70 -17.23 -26.28
CA LEU A 141 -30.53 -17.90 -27.29
C LEU A 141 -30.07 -19.33 -27.57
N ASN A 142 -28.75 -19.55 -27.59
CA ASN A 142 -28.12 -20.84 -27.88
C ASN A 142 -27.34 -21.32 -26.64
N PRO A 143 -28.02 -21.74 -25.56
CA PRO A 143 -27.34 -22.31 -24.41
C PRO A 143 -26.79 -23.68 -24.81
N ASP A 144 -25.48 -23.76 -24.98
CA ASP A 144 -24.81 -25.03 -25.26
C ASP A 144 -24.87 -25.92 -23.99
N PRO A 145 -25.52 -27.09 -24.01
CA PRO A 145 -25.79 -27.90 -22.82
C PRO A 145 -24.54 -28.43 -22.10
N LEU A 146 -23.36 -28.33 -22.71
CA LEU A 146 -22.08 -28.73 -22.13
C LEU A 146 -21.22 -27.57 -21.62
N ALA A 147 -21.59 -26.31 -21.90
CA ALA A 147 -20.85 -25.13 -21.48
C ALA A 147 -21.16 -24.78 -20.02
N LYS A 148 -20.56 -25.54 -19.09
CA LYS A 148 -20.46 -25.12 -17.68
C LYS A 148 -19.69 -23.80 -17.64
N THR A 149 -20.34 -22.74 -17.16
CA THR A 149 -19.82 -21.40 -16.83
C THR A 149 -18.33 -21.20 -17.14
N GLU A 150 -18.01 -20.68 -18.32
CA GLU A 150 -16.62 -20.37 -18.68
C GLU A 150 -15.99 -19.42 -17.65
N THR A 151 -14.92 -19.86 -16.99
CA THR A 151 -14.17 -19.06 -16.03
C THR A 151 -13.40 -17.94 -16.76
N PHE A 152 -13.23 -16.79 -16.10
CA PHE A 152 -12.54 -15.61 -16.64
C PHE A 152 -11.19 -15.94 -17.32
N SER A 153 -10.43 -16.87 -16.74
CA SER A 153 -9.12 -17.33 -17.25
C SER A 153 -9.20 -18.05 -18.60
N GLN A 154 -10.31 -18.72 -18.91
CA GLN A 154 -10.52 -19.37 -20.22
C GLN A 154 -10.84 -18.36 -21.32
N ARG A 155 -11.47 -17.23 -20.96
CA ARG A 155 -11.84 -16.17 -21.91
C ARG A 155 -10.67 -15.25 -22.24
N PHE A 156 -9.79 -15.03 -21.27
CA PHE A 156 -8.68 -14.10 -21.42
C PHE A 156 -7.36 -14.75 -21.01
N PRO A 157 -6.79 -15.64 -21.86
CA PRO A 157 -5.55 -16.35 -21.56
C PRO A 157 -4.33 -15.41 -21.41
N ASN A 158 -4.43 -14.16 -21.88
CA ASN A 158 -3.39 -13.13 -21.78
C ASN A 158 -3.76 -11.96 -20.84
N ALA A 159 -4.87 -12.03 -20.09
CA ALA A 159 -5.16 -10.99 -19.10
C ALA A 159 -4.28 -11.19 -17.87
N ALA A 160 -3.70 -10.10 -17.36
CA ALA A 160 -3.04 -10.10 -16.06
C ALA A 160 -4.02 -10.61 -14.99
N THR A 161 -3.51 -11.44 -14.08
CA THR A 161 -4.30 -12.11 -13.04
C THR A 161 -5.18 -11.11 -12.29
N PRO A 162 -6.51 -11.33 -12.19
CA PRO A 162 -7.37 -10.42 -11.45
C PRO A 162 -7.04 -10.52 -9.96
N PHE A 163 -6.75 -9.38 -9.33
CA PHE A 163 -6.64 -9.27 -7.89
C PHE A 163 -8.01 -9.58 -7.26
N SER A 164 -8.18 -10.78 -6.72
CA SER A 164 -9.40 -11.22 -6.04
C SER A 164 -9.36 -10.80 -4.57
N LEU A 165 -10.22 -9.84 -4.18
CA LEU A 165 -10.28 -9.27 -2.82
C LEU A 165 -11.17 -10.08 -1.84
N SER A 166 -11.67 -11.26 -2.21
CA SER A 166 -12.61 -11.97 -1.33
C SER A 166 -12.57 -13.49 -1.47
N THR A 167 -11.53 -14.13 -0.91
CA THR A 167 -11.68 -15.47 -0.31
C THR A 167 -10.54 -15.74 0.68
N PRO A 168 -10.83 -15.99 1.97
CA PRO A 168 -9.83 -16.44 2.93
C PRO A 168 -9.59 -17.95 2.75
N TYR A 169 -8.36 -18.31 2.42
CA TYR A 169 -7.70 -19.57 2.83
C TYR A 169 -8.41 -20.88 2.39
N ASP A 170 -8.39 -21.22 1.10
CA ASP A 170 -8.22 -22.64 0.66
C ASP A 170 -7.90 -22.83 -0.84
N GLN A 171 -7.36 -21.81 -1.52
CA GLN A 171 -6.97 -21.95 -2.92
C GLN A 171 -5.68 -21.15 -3.14
N VAL A 172 -4.61 -21.62 -2.50
CA VAL A 172 -3.27 -21.37 -3.04
C VAL A 172 -3.20 -22.20 -4.31
N ASP A 173 -3.22 -21.48 -5.42
CA ASP A 173 -3.41 -21.98 -6.76
C ASP A 173 -2.44 -23.13 -7.08
N GLU A 174 -2.99 -24.20 -7.67
CA GLU A 174 -2.25 -25.37 -8.15
C GLU A 174 -1.14 -24.97 -9.14
N ASP A 175 -1.31 -23.83 -9.81
CA ASP A 175 -0.37 -23.22 -10.74
C ASP A 175 0.79 -22.49 -10.03
N ASP A 176 0.57 -21.81 -8.90
CA ASP A 176 1.64 -21.16 -8.12
C ASP A 176 2.56 -22.21 -7.47
N LEU A 177 1.99 -23.33 -7.01
CA LEU A 177 2.77 -24.48 -6.55
C LEU A 177 3.62 -25.07 -7.68
N SER A 178 3.11 -25.06 -8.92
CA SER A 178 3.85 -25.53 -10.10
C SER A 178 5.02 -24.60 -10.44
N TYR A 179 4.82 -23.28 -10.44
CA TYR A 179 5.90 -22.33 -10.70
C TYR A 179 6.98 -22.34 -9.63
N GLU A 180 6.60 -22.43 -8.35
CA GLU A 180 7.56 -22.53 -7.25
C GLU A 180 8.33 -23.87 -7.28
N GLU A 181 7.66 -24.98 -7.59
CA GLU A 181 8.32 -26.28 -7.74
C GLU A 181 9.26 -26.30 -8.96
N VAL A 182 8.85 -25.74 -10.10
CA VAL A 182 9.69 -25.61 -11.29
C VAL A 182 10.87 -24.67 -11.02
N HIS A 183 10.64 -23.54 -10.35
CA HIS A 183 11.71 -22.60 -9.98
C HIS A 183 12.74 -23.27 -9.06
N ARG A 184 12.26 -24.03 -8.08
CA ARG A 184 13.10 -24.83 -7.17
C ARG A 184 13.86 -25.95 -7.91
N GLN A 185 13.28 -26.54 -8.95
CA GLN A 185 13.95 -27.53 -9.79
C GLN A 185 15.01 -26.88 -10.69
N ILE A 186 14.73 -25.72 -11.28
CA ILE A 186 15.67 -24.98 -12.12
C ILE A 186 16.90 -24.54 -11.32
N ILE A 187 16.71 -23.98 -10.12
CA ILE A 187 17.84 -23.55 -9.29
C ILE A 187 18.71 -24.73 -8.84
N LEU A 188 18.10 -25.89 -8.59
CA LEU A 188 18.83 -27.12 -8.27
C LEU A 188 19.66 -27.61 -9.46
N ILE A 189 19.07 -27.64 -10.67
CA ILE A 189 19.79 -28.03 -11.89
C ILE A 189 21.00 -27.12 -12.10
N ILE A 190 20.83 -25.80 -11.93
CA ILE A 190 21.93 -24.84 -12.07
C ILE A 190 23.02 -25.11 -11.03
N ASN A 191 22.67 -25.34 -9.77
CA ASN A 191 23.65 -25.62 -8.71
C ASN A 191 24.48 -26.89 -8.99
N VAL A 192 23.82 -27.96 -9.44
CA VAL A 192 24.47 -29.22 -9.82
C VAL A 192 25.37 -29.02 -11.04
N LEU A 193 24.94 -28.25 -12.05
CA LEU A 193 25.77 -27.95 -13.22
C LEU A 193 27.03 -27.16 -12.85
N VAL A 194 26.90 -26.17 -11.97
CA VAL A 194 28.04 -25.38 -11.50
C VAL A 194 29.02 -26.25 -10.72
N SER A 195 28.56 -27.14 -9.84
CA SER A 195 29.45 -28.04 -9.08
C SER A 195 30.17 -29.04 -9.99
N ILE A 196 29.48 -29.62 -10.97
CA ILE A 196 30.04 -30.53 -11.98
C ILE A 196 31.17 -29.86 -12.78
N VAL A 197 30.95 -28.64 -13.26
CA VAL A 197 31.94 -27.88 -14.06
C VAL A 197 33.11 -27.44 -13.18
N ALA A 198 32.85 -26.94 -11.98
CA ALA A 198 33.89 -26.53 -11.04
C ALA A 198 34.81 -27.70 -10.69
N CYS A 199 34.25 -28.88 -10.38
CA CYS A 199 35.03 -30.09 -10.11
C CYS A 199 35.80 -30.57 -11.35
N ALA A 200 35.20 -30.52 -12.55
CA ALA A 200 35.87 -30.91 -13.78
C ALA A 200 37.10 -30.03 -14.06
N VAL A 201 36.96 -28.70 -13.94
CA VAL A 201 38.06 -27.74 -14.12
C VAL A 201 39.12 -27.91 -13.04
N PHE A 202 38.72 -28.09 -11.78
CA PHE A 202 39.65 -28.30 -10.67
C PHE A 202 40.50 -29.56 -10.85
N ILE A 203 39.86 -30.69 -11.17
CA ILE A 203 40.54 -31.97 -11.44
C ILE A 203 41.45 -31.85 -12.66
N TRP A 204 41.00 -31.15 -13.71
CA TRP A 204 41.80 -30.91 -14.91
C TRP A 204 43.08 -30.11 -14.63
N VAL A 205 42.97 -29.05 -13.81
CA VAL A 205 44.14 -28.24 -13.40
C VAL A 205 45.05 -29.06 -12.49
N ALA A 206 44.51 -29.82 -11.53
CA ALA A 206 45.30 -30.67 -10.64
C ALA A 206 46.06 -31.77 -11.39
N ALA A 207 45.45 -32.39 -12.39
CA ALA A 207 46.06 -33.41 -13.23
C ALA A 207 46.85 -32.85 -14.43
N ARG A 208 47.28 -31.58 -14.38
CA ARG A 208 48.08 -30.94 -15.45
C ARG A 208 49.37 -31.69 -15.79
N HIS A 209 49.92 -32.43 -14.83
CA HIS A 209 51.15 -33.22 -14.98
C HIS A 209 50.91 -34.62 -15.59
N TRP A 210 49.67 -35.01 -15.90
CA TRP A 210 49.32 -36.31 -16.48
C TRP A 210 49.07 -36.19 -17.99
N SER A 211 49.19 -37.32 -18.72
CA SER A 211 48.91 -37.34 -20.15
C SER A 211 47.45 -36.98 -20.46
N VAL A 212 47.22 -36.33 -21.60
CA VAL A 212 45.91 -35.83 -22.04
C VAL A 212 44.77 -36.85 -21.89
N PRO A 213 44.89 -38.12 -22.35
CA PRO A 213 43.80 -39.09 -22.21
C PRO A 213 43.52 -39.49 -20.75
N LYS A 214 44.57 -39.62 -19.92
CA LYS A 214 44.41 -39.94 -18.49
C LYS A 214 43.78 -38.78 -17.72
N ARG A 215 44.18 -37.54 -18.04
CA ARG A 215 43.60 -36.33 -17.49
C ARG A 215 42.13 -36.18 -17.85
N LEU A 216 41.79 -36.42 -19.12
CA LEU A 216 40.41 -36.38 -19.60
C LEU A 216 39.56 -37.41 -18.86
N GLY A 217 40.01 -38.67 -18.80
CA GLY A 217 39.30 -39.73 -18.09
C GLY A 217 39.09 -39.43 -16.60
N LEU A 218 40.12 -38.89 -15.92
CA LEU A 218 40.01 -38.51 -14.51
C LEU A 218 39.03 -37.35 -14.30
N SER A 219 39.06 -36.32 -15.16
CA SER A 219 38.17 -35.16 -15.05
C SER A 219 36.71 -35.49 -15.35
N MET A 220 36.45 -36.27 -16.40
CA MET A 220 35.10 -36.71 -16.75
C MET A 220 34.55 -37.70 -15.71
N GLY A 221 35.38 -38.64 -15.25
CA GLY A 221 34.99 -39.60 -14.22
C GLY A 221 34.74 -38.96 -12.86
N GLY A 222 35.62 -38.06 -12.41
CA GLY A 222 35.46 -37.35 -11.13
C GLY A 222 34.23 -36.44 -11.11
N SER A 223 33.98 -35.74 -12.22
CA SER A 223 32.76 -34.94 -12.40
C SER A 223 31.50 -35.81 -12.39
N GLY A 224 31.54 -36.98 -13.03
CA GLY A 224 30.44 -37.95 -13.01
C GLY A 224 30.13 -38.50 -11.61
N VAL A 225 31.14 -38.78 -10.79
CA VAL A 225 30.94 -39.22 -9.39
C VAL A 225 30.27 -38.12 -8.56
N VAL A 226 30.68 -36.85 -8.75
CA VAL A 226 30.06 -35.71 -8.08
C VAL A 226 28.59 -35.57 -8.49
N ALA A 227 28.28 -35.72 -9.78
CA ALA A 227 26.91 -35.70 -10.27
C ALA A 227 26.03 -36.78 -9.61
N ILE A 228 26.55 -38.00 -9.47
CA ILE A 228 25.83 -39.10 -8.79
C ILE A 228 25.61 -38.77 -7.31
N ALA A 229 26.64 -38.24 -6.63
CA ALA A 229 26.54 -37.87 -5.22
C ALA A 229 25.45 -36.82 -4.98
N GLU A 230 25.39 -35.77 -5.81
CA GLU A 230 24.38 -34.71 -5.72
C GLU A 230 22.95 -35.24 -5.89
N VAL A 231 22.73 -36.13 -6.87
CA VAL A 231 21.42 -36.77 -7.09
C VAL A 231 21.00 -37.59 -5.87
N VAL A 232 21.95 -38.33 -5.26
CA VAL A 232 21.67 -39.10 -4.04
C VAL A 232 21.29 -38.17 -2.89
N VAL A 233 22.01 -37.06 -2.68
CA VAL A 233 21.71 -36.07 -1.63
C VAL A 233 20.30 -35.49 -1.81
N TYR A 234 19.95 -35.08 -3.02
CA TYR A 234 18.60 -34.55 -3.29
C TYR A 234 17.51 -35.61 -3.11
N SER A 235 17.73 -36.83 -3.62
CA SER A 235 16.77 -37.92 -3.47
C SER A 235 16.55 -38.27 -1.98
N GLY A 236 17.61 -38.18 -1.16
CA GLY A 236 17.54 -38.32 0.29
C GLY A 236 16.73 -37.20 0.95
N TYR A 237 16.99 -35.94 0.56
CA TYR A 237 16.23 -34.78 1.04
C TYR A 237 14.72 -34.90 0.74
N VAL A 238 14.35 -35.26 -0.49
CA VAL A 238 12.95 -35.41 -0.91
C VAL A 238 12.25 -36.51 -0.10
N ARG A 239 12.94 -37.62 0.18
CA ARG A 239 12.40 -38.69 1.04
C ARG A 239 12.16 -38.19 2.47
N ASN A 240 13.13 -37.50 3.06
CA ASN A 240 13.01 -36.95 4.42
C ASN A 240 11.87 -35.93 4.53
N ILE A 241 11.68 -35.06 3.54
CA ILE A 241 10.60 -34.07 3.58
C ILE A 241 9.23 -34.72 3.40
N ALA A 242 9.13 -35.76 2.56
CA ALA A 242 7.91 -36.54 2.43
C ALA A 242 7.57 -37.28 3.74
N GLU A 243 8.57 -37.80 4.45
CA GLU A 243 8.39 -38.42 5.77
C GLU A 243 7.97 -37.41 6.84
N ALA A 244 8.55 -36.21 6.84
CA ALA A 244 8.17 -35.14 7.76
C ALA A 244 6.70 -34.71 7.56
N LYS A 245 6.29 -34.46 6.31
CA LYS A 245 4.90 -34.14 5.97
C LYS A 245 3.92 -35.24 6.39
N LYS A 246 4.29 -36.52 6.23
CA LYS A 246 3.48 -37.66 6.70
C LYS A 246 3.37 -37.71 8.22
N LYS A 247 4.42 -37.32 8.95
CA LYS A 247 4.40 -37.23 10.43
C LYS A 247 3.54 -36.07 10.92
N GLU A 248 3.53 -34.94 10.22
CA GLU A 248 2.70 -33.77 10.55
C GLU A 248 1.22 -34.02 10.32
N LYS A 249 0.85 -34.61 9.18
CA LYS A 249 -0.55 -34.96 8.87
C LYS A 249 -1.18 -35.93 9.88
N LYS A 250 -0.37 -36.70 10.61
CA LYS A 250 -0.83 -37.63 11.64
C LYS A 250 -1.13 -36.96 12.99
N LYS A 251 -0.77 -35.69 13.18
CA LYS A 251 -1.09 -34.94 14.40
C LYS A 251 -2.53 -34.41 14.28
N PRO A 252 -3.49 -34.92 15.07
CA PRO A 252 -4.86 -34.41 15.00
C PRO A 252 -4.91 -32.97 15.52
N GLU A 253 -5.42 -32.06 14.69
CA GLU A 253 -5.62 -30.65 15.05
C GLU A 253 -6.87 -30.53 15.94
N ILE A 254 -6.69 -30.19 17.22
CA ILE A 254 -7.80 -29.91 18.13
C ILE A 254 -8.18 -28.44 17.94
N LYS A 255 -9.15 -28.18 17.07
CA LYS A 255 -9.70 -26.83 16.87
C LYS A 255 -10.57 -26.44 18.08
N LYS A 256 -10.10 -25.48 18.89
CA LYS A 256 -10.85 -24.87 20.00
C LYS A 256 -11.74 -23.77 19.42
N ILE A 257 -13.05 -23.86 19.61
CA ILE A 257 -13.99 -22.79 19.26
C ILE A 257 -13.83 -21.70 20.33
N VAL A 258 -13.33 -20.52 19.93
CA VAL A 258 -13.02 -19.44 20.87
C VAL A 258 -14.26 -18.60 21.17
N GLN A 259 -15.14 -18.38 20.19
CA GLN A 259 -16.40 -17.66 20.40
C GLN A 259 -17.49 -18.20 19.47
N SER A 260 -18.57 -18.72 20.05
CA SER A 260 -19.83 -18.95 19.34
C SER A 260 -20.81 -17.87 19.78
N TRP A 261 -21.18 -16.96 18.88
CA TRP A 261 -22.28 -16.04 19.14
C TRP A 261 -23.58 -16.72 18.75
N VAL A 262 -24.44 -16.96 19.73
CA VAL A 262 -25.81 -17.44 19.51
C VAL A 262 -26.67 -16.21 19.34
N ILE A 263 -27.18 -16.00 18.14
CA ILE A 263 -28.20 -14.99 17.87
C ILE A 263 -29.52 -15.62 18.29
N ASP A 264 -29.94 -15.36 19.52
CA ASP A 264 -31.30 -15.70 19.94
C ASP A 264 -32.24 -14.55 19.52
N GLY A 265 -33.30 -14.93 18.80
CA GLY A 265 -34.29 -14.01 18.26
C GLY A 265 -35.12 -13.40 19.38
N ILE A 266 -35.40 -12.10 19.25
CA ILE A 266 -36.20 -11.30 20.17
C ILE A 266 -37.65 -11.78 20.17
N GLU A 267 -38.15 -12.32 21.28
CA GLU A 267 -39.56 -12.21 21.68
C GLU A 267 -39.71 -11.99 23.20
N ASN A 268 -40.52 -10.99 23.54
CA ASN A 268 -40.89 -10.54 24.88
C ASN A 268 -41.80 -11.54 25.63
N LYS A 269 -41.52 -11.79 26.92
CA LYS A 269 -42.51 -11.74 28.01
C LYS A 269 -41.89 -11.92 29.41
N GLU A 270 -42.29 -11.05 30.32
CA GLU A 270 -42.03 -11.09 31.77
C GLU A 270 -42.83 -12.21 32.48
N ALA A 271 -42.20 -12.88 33.46
CA ALA A 271 -42.68 -13.05 34.85
C ALA A 271 -41.75 -14.02 35.64
N SER A 272 -41.13 -13.49 36.72
CA SER A 272 -40.76 -14.09 38.03
C SER A 272 -40.70 -15.63 38.19
N SER A 273 -39.74 -16.28 38.86
CA SER A 273 -39.19 -16.02 40.21
C SER A 273 -38.07 -17.02 40.60
N ALA A 274 -37.03 -16.53 41.30
CA ALA A 274 -36.23 -17.12 42.40
C ALA A 274 -35.68 -18.58 42.35
N SER A 275 -34.34 -18.72 42.48
CA SER A 275 -33.66 -19.28 43.67
C SER A 275 -32.35 -20.03 43.33
N GLY A 276 -31.23 -19.46 43.78
CA GLY A 276 -30.10 -20.14 44.44
C GLY A 276 -29.35 -21.29 43.74
N SER A 277 -28.06 -21.08 43.45
CA SER A 277 -26.94 -21.77 44.11
C SER A 277 -25.61 -21.52 43.40
N ASN A 278 -24.56 -21.29 44.20
CA ASN A 278 -23.15 -21.32 43.80
C ASN A 278 -22.82 -22.65 43.10
N ASP A 279 -22.28 -22.61 41.89
CA ASP A 279 -21.12 -23.43 41.55
C ASP A 279 -20.37 -22.91 40.32
N LYS A 280 -19.04 -22.87 40.48
CA LYS A 280 -17.95 -22.86 39.48
C LYS A 280 -18.17 -22.22 38.11
N LEU A 281 -17.29 -21.24 37.84
CA LEU A 281 -16.74 -20.93 36.53
C LEU A 281 -16.13 -22.21 35.92
N ASP A 282 -16.93 -22.99 35.21
CA ASP A 282 -16.44 -24.05 34.33
C ASP A 282 -16.46 -23.52 32.90
N ASP A 283 -15.26 -23.34 32.37
CA ASP A 283 -14.96 -22.82 31.03
C ASP A 283 -15.69 -23.71 30.00
N GLY A 284 -16.71 -23.17 29.36
CA GLY A 284 -17.62 -23.86 28.43
C GLY A 284 -16.96 -24.26 27.11
N ILE A 285 -15.85 -25.00 27.15
CA ILE A 285 -15.17 -25.52 25.97
C ILE A 285 -15.89 -26.80 25.52
N ARG A 286 -16.90 -26.64 24.65
CA ARG A 286 -17.54 -27.77 23.98
C ARG A 286 -16.66 -28.26 22.84
N TYR A 287 -15.98 -29.40 23.04
CA TYR A 287 -15.30 -30.10 21.96
C TYR A 287 -16.33 -30.75 21.03
N ARG A 288 -16.42 -30.30 19.78
CA ARG A 288 -17.19 -31.03 18.76
C ARG A 288 -16.40 -32.28 18.41
N LYS A 289 -16.77 -33.42 19.00
CA LYS A 289 -16.22 -34.73 18.64
C LYS A 289 -16.71 -35.08 17.24
N GLY A 290 -15.99 -34.59 16.23
CA GLY A 290 -16.19 -34.98 14.83
C GLY A 290 -15.93 -36.48 14.73
N LYS A 291 -16.98 -37.25 14.45
CA LYS A 291 -16.91 -38.69 14.21
C LYS A 291 -16.27 -38.88 12.83
N HIS A 292 -14.95 -38.96 12.78
CA HIS A 292 -14.24 -39.31 11.55
C HIS A 292 -14.48 -40.80 11.24
N ARG A 293 -15.13 -41.08 10.12
CA ARG A 293 -14.81 -42.24 9.28
C ARG A 293 -13.83 -41.79 8.21
#